data_AF-A0A4U7AMU2-F1
#
_entry.id   AF-A0A4U7AMU2-F1
#
_cell.length_a   1.000
_cell.length_b   1.000
_cell.length_c   1.000
_cell.angle_alpha   90.00
_cell.angle_beta   90.00
_cell.angle_gamma   90.00
#
_symmetry.space_group_name_H-M   'P 1'
#
loop_
_entity.id
_entity.type
_entity.pdbx_description
1 polymer ?
#
loop_
_entity_poly.entity_id
_entity_poly.type
_entity_poly.pdbx_seq_one_letter_code
_entity_poly.pdbx_strand_id
1 'polypeptide(L)'
;MQNTAEDISHAATGHKANLSNPNTSEASKENSKKALQELGGEDAFYGKTGEGMADGNPGNVAGGLKAAINNPEDNEHKVTQEGKDAAKDKLNAL
;
A
#
# COMPACT_ATOMS: atom_id res chain seq x y z
N MET A 1 -7.92 9.82 -15.77
CA MET A 1 -7.12 8.87 -14.98
C MET A 1 -8.09 8.20 -14.01
N GLN A 2 -8.19 6.87 -14.03
CA GLN A 2 -9.00 6.14 -13.04
C GLN A 2 -8.20 6.10 -11.74
N ASN A 3 -8.72 6.70 -10.67
CA ASN A 3 -8.11 6.57 -9.34
C ASN A 3 -8.27 5.12 -8.89
N THR A 4 -7.17 4.44 -8.62
CA THR A 4 -7.20 3.08 -8.06
C THR A 4 -7.67 3.12 -6.62
N ALA A 5 -8.06 1.96 -6.07
CA ALA A 5 -8.40 1.88 -4.65
C ALA A 5 -7.19 2.23 -3.76
N GLU A 6 -5.96 1.94 -4.22
CA GLU A 6 -4.72 2.36 -3.58
C GLU A 6 -4.58 3.90 -3.57
N ASP A 7 -4.84 4.57 -4.69
CA ASP A 7 -4.81 6.04 -4.77
C ASP A 7 -5.80 6.69 -3.79
N ILE A 8 -7.00 6.12 -3.69
CA ILE A 8 -8.04 6.57 -2.75
C ILE A 8 -7.57 6.39 -1.30
N SER A 9 -6.94 5.25 -0.99
CA SER A 9 -6.38 4.95 0.34
C SER A 9 -5.23 5.87 0.73
N HIS A 10 -4.34 6.17 -0.21
CA HIS A 10 -3.26 7.13 0.01
C HIS A 10 -3.81 8.54 0.28
N ALA A 11 -4.81 8.97 -0.49
CA ALA A 11 -5.48 10.26 -0.27
C ALA A 11 -6.17 10.31 1.09
N ALA A 12 -6.92 9.27 1.46
CA ALA A 12 -7.59 9.16 2.76
C ALA A 12 -6.59 9.19 3.93
N THR A 13 -5.45 8.51 3.78
CA THR A 13 -4.36 8.51 4.77
C THR A 13 -3.76 9.90 4.95
N GLY A 14 -3.54 10.65 3.85
CA GLY A 14 -3.06 12.03 3.90
C GLY A 14 -4.02 12.96 4.65
N HIS A 15 -5.32 12.87 4.36
CA HIS A 15 -6.33 13.65 5.09
C HIS A 15 -6.39 13.28 6.57
N LYS A 16 -6.26 11.99 6.92
CA LYS A 16 -6.18 11.54 8.31
C LYS A 16 -4.96 12.09 9.04
N ALA A 17 -3.80 12.09 8.39
CA ALA A 17 -2.58 12.69 8.94
C ALA A 17 -2.75 14.21 9.19
N ASN A 18 -3.42 14.91 8.27
CA ASN A 18 -3.73 16.33 8.44
C ASN A 18 -4.65 16.59 9.66
N LEU A 19 -5.60 15.69 9.93
CA LEU A 19 -6.49 15.76 11.11
C LEU A 19 -5.76 15.56 12.44
N SER A 20 -4.76 14.68 12.47
CA SER A 20 -3.98 14.39 13.68
C SER A 20 -2.83 15.38 13.91
N ASN A 21 -2.48 16.21 12.92
CA ASN A 21 -1.40 17.18 13.06
C ASN A 21 -1.85 18.34 13.97
N PRO A 22 -1.19 18.59 15.11
CA PRO A 22 -1.54 19.71 15.99
C PRO A 22 -1.24 21.08 15.36
N ASN A 23 -0.38 21.13 14.34
CA ASN A 23 0.06 22.36 13.68
C ASN A 23 -0.79 22.74 12.45
N THR A 24 -1.84 21.99 12.12
CA THR A 24 -2.75 22.32 11.02
C THR A 24 -3.89 23.21 11.50
N SER A 25 -4.34 24.11 10.62
CA SER A 25 -5.45 25.01 10.93
C SER A 25 -6.78 24.26 11.01
N GLU A 26 -7.72 24.80 11.79
CA GLU A 26 -9.06 24.23 11.94
C GLU A 26 -9.80 24.14 10.59
N ALA A 27 -9.66 25.15 9.72
CA ALA A 27 -10.23 25.13 8.38
C ALA A 27 -9.63 24.02 7.49
N SER A 28 -8.33 23.73 7.63
CA SER A 28 -7.69 22.61 6.93
C SER A 28 -8.21 21.26 7.42
N LYS A 29 -8.37 21.13 8.74
CA LYS A 29 -8.95 19.94 9.36
C LYS A 29 -10.40 19.73 8.90
N GLU A 30 -11.23 20.77 8.87
CA GLU A 30 -12.61 20.63 8.38
C GLU A 30 -12.68 20.17 6.92
N ASN A 31 -11.86 20.76 6.04
CA ASN A 31 -11.77 20.31 4.65
C ASN A 31 -11.31 18.85 4.56
N SER A 32 -10.33 18.46 5.38
CA SER A 32 -9.86 17.06 5.40
C SER A 32 -10.92 16.08 5.91
N LYS A 33 -11.79 16.49 6.85
CA LYS A 33 -12.93 15.65 7.27
C LYS A 33 -13.91 15.43 6.11
N LYS A 34 -14.26 16.48 5.38
CA LYS A 34 -15.18 16.41 4.23
C LYS A 34 -14.61 15.54 3.11
N ALA A 35 -13.36 15.81 2.70
CA ALA A 35 -12.69 15.02 1.67
C ALA A 35 -12.58 13.54 2.06
N LEU A 36 -12.28 13.25 3.34
CA LEU A 36 -12.20 11.87 3.82
C LEU A 36 -13.57 11.16 3.78
N GLN A 37 -14.68 11.86 4.04
CA GLN A 37 -16.03 11.32 3.85
C GLN A 37 -16.35 11.05 2.38
N GLU A 38 -15.99 11.97 1.47
CA GLU A 38 -16.20 11.80 0.02
C GLU A 38 -15.38 10.64 -0.56
N LEU A 39 -14.21 10.37 0.01
CA LEU A 39 -13.35 9.24 -0.39
C LEU A 39 -13.85 7.88 0.12
N GLY A 40 -14.92 7.83 0.94
CA GLY A 40 -15.46 6.58 1.51
C GLY A 40 -15.17 6.37 3.00
N GLY A 41 -14.69 7.41 3.70
CA GLY A 41 -14.54 7.35 5.15
C GLY A 41 -13.49 6.35 5.62
N GLU A 42 -13.90 5.46 6.52
CA GLU A 42 -13.06 4.40 7.06
C GLU A 42 -12.91 3.21 6.09
N ASP A 43 -13.79 3.10 5.10
CA ASP A 43 -13.77 2.10 4.02
C ASP A 43 -12.90 2.57 2.84
N ALA A 44 -12.54 3.85 2.79
CA ALA A 44 -11.60 4.41 1.81
C ALA A 44 -10.19 3.81 1.91
N PHE A 45 -9.87 3.17 3.03
CA PHE A 45 -8.57 2.59 3.30
C PHE A 45 -8.45 1.20 2.64
N TYR A 46 -8.00 1.20 1.40
CA TYR A 46 -7.54 -0.01 0.72
C TYR A 46 -6.46 -0.72 1.55
N GLY A 47 -6.62 -2.04 1.73
CA GLY A 47 -5.71 -2.86 2.53
C GLY A 47 -5.91 -2.77 4.06
N LYS A 48 -7.07 -2.30 4.54
CA LYS A 48 -7.45 -2.43 5.96
C LYS A 48 -7.82 -3.90 6.26
N THR A 49 -6.83 -4.75 6.19
CA THR A 49 -6.86 -6.12 6.65
C THR A 49 -7.02 -6.08 8.17
N GLY A 50 -8.20 -6.47 8.66
CA GLY A 50 -8.37 -6.84 10.06
C GLY A 50 -7.36 -7.93 10.45
N GLU A 51 -7.13 -8.06 11.75
CA GLU A 51 -6.25 -9.06 12.35
C GLU A 51 -6.33 -10.43 11.63
N GLY A 52 -5.25 -10.79 10.90
CA GLY A 52 -4.99 -12.18 10.56
C GLY A 52 -5.43 -12.74 9.20
N MET A 53 -5.60 -11.94 8.14
CA MET A 53 -5.86 -12.51 6.80
C MET A 53 -4.83 -12.09 5.76
N ALA A 54 -4.17 -13.10 5.20
CA ALA A 54 -3.14 -13.03 4.17
C ALA A 54 -3.65 -12.56 2.79
N ASP A 55 -4.54 -11.58 2.74
CA ASP A 55 -4.91 -10.87 1.51
C ASP A 55 -4.08 -9.58 1.44
N GLY A 56 -2.75 -9.76 1.44
CA GLY A 56 -1.84 -8.66 1.19
C GLY A 56 -2.09 -8.15 -0.21
N ASN A 57 -2.31 -6.84 -0.35
CA ASN A 57 -2.43 -6.12 -1.62
C ASN A 57 -1.71 -6.89 -2.75
N PRO A 58 -2.44 -7.51 -3.69
CA PRO A 58 -1.85 -8.37 -4.73
C PRO A 58 -0.75 -7.66 -5.52
N GLY A 59 -0.86 -6.33 -5.67
CA GLY A 59 0.18 -5.48 -6.27
C GLY A 59 1.47 -5.44 -5.43
N ASN A 60 1.37 -5.35 -4.11
CA ASN A 60 2.53 -5.40 -3.21
C ASN A 60 3.16 -6.79 -3.17
N VAL A 61 2.35 -7.86 -3.20
CA VAL A 61 2.86 -9.24 -3.26
C VAL A 61 3.61 -9.44 -4.59
N ALA A 62 2.99 -9.09 -5.71
CA ALA A 62 3.63 -9.15 -7.03
C ALA A 62 4.88 -8.28 -7.11
N GLY A 63 4.85 -7.08 -6.53
CA GLY A 63 5.98 -6.16 -6.44
C GLY A 63 7.14 -6.73 -5.63
N GLY A 64 6.86 -7.31 -4.46
CA GLY A 64 7.86 -7.98 -3.62
C GLY A 64 8.49 -9.20 -4.30
N LEU A 65 7.69 -10.02 -4.97
CA LEU A 65 8.18 -11.16 -5.75
C LEU A 65 9.08 -10.68 -6.91
N LYS A 66 8.67 -9.62 -7.62
CA LYS A 66 9.48 -9.01 -8.68
C LYS A 66 10.78 -8.41 -8.16
N ALA A 67 10.77 -7.80 -6.97
CA ALA A 67 11.98 -7.31 -6.31
C ALA A 67 12.93 -8.45 -5.94
N ALA A 68 12.40 -9.58 -5.44
CA ALA A 68 13.20 -10.76 -5.15
C ALA A 68 13.87 -11.33 -6.41
N ILE A 69 13.12 -11.43 -7.53
CA ILE A 69 13.63 -11.91 -8.82
C ILE A 69 14.77 -11.02 -9.35
N ASN A 70 14.65 -9.69 -9.21
CA ASN A 70 15.62 -8.72 -9.71
C ASN A 70 16.73 -8.37 -8.70
N ASN A 71 16.82 -9.09 -7.58
CA ASN A 71 17.83 -8.81 -6.56
C ASN A 71 19.26 -9.04 -7.13
N PRO A 72 20.16 -8.04 -7.10
CA PRO A 72 21.51 -8.16 -7.68
C PRO A 72 22.38 -9.19 -6.96
N GLU A 73 23.26 -9.88 -7.69
CA GLU A 73 24.11 -10.92 -7.11
C GLU A 73 25.24 -10.37 -6.22
N ASP A 74 25.60 -9.10 -6.41
CA ASP A 74 26.59 -8.36 -5.64
C ASP A 74 26.05 -7.79 -4.31
N ASN A 75 24.78 -8.01 -4.00
CA ASN A 75 24.19 -7.58 -2.73
C ASN A 75 24.70 -8.43 -1.55
N GLU A 76 25.05 -7.78 -0.44
CA GLU A 76 25.43 -8.41 0.84
C GLU A 76 24.37 -9.42 1.30
N HIS A 77 23.09 -9.10 1.09
CA HIS A 77 21.94 -9.96 1.38
C HIS A 77 21.22 -10.38 0.10
N LYS A 78 21.95 -11.01 -0.82
CA LYS A 78 21.38 -11.48 -2.09
C LYS A 78 20.32 -12.55 -1.90
N VAL A 79 19.32 -12.54 -2.78
CA VAL A 79 18.37 -13.65 -2.90
C VAL A 79 19.05 -14.79 -3.65
N THR A 80 18.98 -16.00 -3.10
CA THR A 80 19.52 -17.22 -3.74
C THR A 80 18.83 -17.50 -5.07
N GLN A 81 19.49 -18.23 -5.97
CA GLN A 81 18.89 -18.60 -7.25
C GLN A 81 17.56 -19.37 -7.06
N GLU A 82 17.55 -20.33 -6.13
CA GLU A 82 16.34 -21.06 -5.73
C GLU A 82 15.23 -20.13 -5.22
N GLY A 83 15.59 -19.08 -4.46
CA GLY A 83 14.65 -18.07 -3.98
C GLY A 83 14.07 -17.23 -5.12
N LYS A 84 14.88 -16.89 -6.13
CA LYS A 84 14.45 -16.18 -7.34
C LYS A 84 13.51 -17.04 -8.18
N ASP A 85 13.82 -18.32 -8.35
CA ASP A 85 12.99 -19.27 -9.10
C ASP A 85 11.64 -19.51 -8.40
N ALA A 86 11.65 -19.72 -7.07
CA ALA A 86 10.44 -19.81 -6.28
C ALA A 86 9.58 -18.53 -6.32
N ALA A 87 10.22 -17.35 -6.34
CA ALA A 87 9.49 -16.09 -6.48
C ALA A 87 8.85 -15.94 -7.87
N LYS A 88 9.52 -16.43 -8.92
CA LYS A 88 9.00 -16.44 -10.29
C LYS A 88 7.81 -17.38 -10.44
N ASP A 89 7.88 -18.58 -9.87
CA ASP A 89 6.77 -19.53 -9.89
C ASP A 89 5.54 -18.98 -9.15
N LYS A 90 5.74 -18.38 -7.98
CA LYS A 90 4.67 -17.71 -7.24
C LYS A 90 4.08 -16.53 -8.01
N LEU A 91 4.90 -15.74 -8.69
CA LEU A 91 4.44 -14.59 -9.47
C LEU A 91 3.60 -15.03 -10.69
N ASN A 92 3.95 -16.15 -11.32
CA ASN A 92 3.18 -16.71 -12.43
C ASN A 92 1.85 -17.35 -11.98
N ALA A 93 1.72 -17.66 -10.70
CA ALA A 93 0.53 -18.28 -10.11
C ALA A 93 -0.44 -17.29 -9.46
N LEU A 94 -0.10 -15.99 -9.44
CA LEU A 94 -0.99 -14.89 -9.04
C LEU A 94 -1.91 -14.50 -10.20
#